data_AF-A0A9E5HLT0-F1
#
_entry.id   AF-A0A9E5HLT0-F1
#
_cell.length_a   1.000
_cell.length_b   1.000
_cell.length_c   1.000
_cell.angle_alpha   90.00
_cell.angle_beta   90.00
_cell.angle_gamma   90.00
#
_symmetry.space_group_name_H-M   'P 1'
#
loop_
_entity.id
_entity.type
_entity.pdbx_description
1 polymer ?
#
loop_
_entity_poly.entity_id
_entity_poly.type
_entity_poly.pdbx_seq_one_letter_code
_entity_poly.pdbx_strand_id
1 'polypeptide(L)'
;DVDLDDTRPAKPADHFPANDSVGAPDLSLMAKARAGFHGPYGTGINQLVKGMGGAEYIAALLHGYTGVEKEEAGVTLYENKAFPGGWISMGPPLEDELVEFDDGHKNDVHHMSEDVAAFLMWAAEPKMMDRQDAGFRGVLFLAVLSVLLYLSNKRLWAPIKHARND
;
A
#
# COMPACT_ATOMS: atom_id res chain seq x y z
N ASP A 1 -4.37 37.05 -24.94
CA ASP A 1 -3.38 37.39 -23.91
C ASP A 1 -3.27 36.14 -23.05
N VAL A 2 -2.09 35.53 -22.96
CA VAL A 2 -1.94 34.23 -22.26
C VAL A 2 -2.25 34.37 -20.76
N ASP A 3 -2.21 35.61 -20.25
CA ASP A 3 -2.58 35.98 -18.88
C ASP A 3 -4.11 36.12 -18.67
N LEU A 4 -4.93 35.95 -19.72
CA LEU A 4 -6.40 35.97 -19.65
C LEU A 4 -7.07 34.59 -19.81
N ASP A 5 -6.29 33.52 -20.01
CA ASP A 5 -6.83 32.17 -20.16
C ASP A 5 -7.07 31.53 -18.78
N ASP A 6 -8.27 30.97 -18.57
CA ASP A 6 -8.66 30.26 -17.34
C ASP A 6 -7.89 28.94 -17.12
N THR A 7 -7.08 28.53 -18.10
CA THR A 7 -6.29 27.30 -18.07
C THR A 7 -4.83 27.59 -18.41
N ARG A 8 -3.92 26.81 -17.82
CA ARG A 8 -2.49 26.87 -18.11
C ARG A 8 -1.90 25.47 -18.30
N PRO A 9 -0.77 25.35 -19.01
CA PRO A 9 -0.02 24.10 -19.04
C PRO A 9 0.33 23.62 -17.63
N ALA A 10 0.21 22.31 -17.42
CA ALA A 10 0.61 21.67 -16.18
C ALA A 10 2.13 21.80 -15.98
N LYS A 11 2.54 22.08 -14.75
CA LYS A 11 3.93 22.16 -14.31
C LYS A 11 4.22 20.98 -13.39
N PRO A 12 5.49 20.54 -13.25
CA PRO A 12 5.85 19.48 -12.30
C PRO A 12 5.52 19.78 -10.84
N ALA A 13 5.31 21.05 -10.49
CA ALA A 13 4.88 21.47 -9.15
C ALA A 13 3.36 21.26 -8.91
N ASP A 14 2.59 21.00 -9.96
CA ASP A 14 1.17 20.69 -9.85
C ASP A 14 0.96 19.25 -9.40
N HIS A 15 -0.12 19.02 -8.67
CA HIS A 15 -0.57 17.66 -8.39
C HIS A 15 -1.19 17.03 -9.64
N PHE A 16 -1.33 15.70 -9.60
CA PHE A 16 -2.19 15.00 -10.54
C PHE A 16 -3.63 15.56 -10.46
N PRO A 17 -4.36 15.59 -11.58
CA PRO A 17 -5.73 16.07 -11.60
C PRO A 17 -6.63 15.19 -10.74
N ALA A 18 -7.69 15.78 -10.17
CA ALA A 18 -8.71 15.02 -9.46
C ALA A 18 -9.50 14.14 -10.44
N ASN A 19 -9.89 12.95 -9.98
CA ASN A 19 -10.83 12.11 -10.71
C ASN A 19 -12.26 12.58 -10.41
N ASP A 20 -12.94 13.08 -11.43
CA ASP A 20 -14.33 13.57 -11.38
C ASP A 20 -15.35 12.53 -11.91
N SER A 21 -14.87 11.35 -12.33
CA SER A 21 -15.72 10.29 -12.84
C SER A 21 -16.56 9.67 -11.71
N VAL A 22 -17.87 9.56 -11.95
CA VAL A 22 -18.82 9.01 -10.98
C VAL A 22 -18.44 7.57 -10.64
N GLY A 23 -18.23 7.31 -9.34
CA GLY A 23 -17.93 5.97 -8.83
C GLY A 23 -16.45 5.55 -8.92
N ALA A 24 -15.58 6.37 -9.53
CA ALA A 24 -14.15 6.12 -9.55
C ALA A 24 -13.46 6.80 -8.35
N PRO A 25 -12.82 6.05 -7.45
CA PRO A 25 -12.15 6.64 -6.29
C PRO A 25 -10.82 7.31 -6.68
N ASP A 26 -10.39 8.27 -5.87
CA ASP A 26 -9.02 8.78 -5.91
C ASP A 26 -8.02 7.67 -5.53
N LEU A 27 -6.94 7.56 -6.31
CA LEU A 27 -5.96 6.48 -6.14
C LEU A 27 -4.76 6.85 -5.28
N SER A 28 -4.61 8.12 -4.89
CA SER A 28 -3.42 8.65 -4.20
C SER A 28 -3.09 7.89 -2.92
N LEU A 29 -4.10 7.39 -2.20
CA LEU A 29 -3.94 6.65 -0.95
C LEU A 29 -4.47 5.21 -1.03
N MET A 30 -4.82 4.72 -2.21
CA MET A 30 -5.57 3.46 -2.37
C MET A 30 -4.85 2.26 -1.73
N ALA A 31 -3.53 2.15 -1.94
CA ALA A 31 -2.71 1.06 -1.41
C ALA A 31 -2.61 1.05 0.13
N LYS A 32 -2.95 2.15 0.82
CA LYS A 32 -3.05 2.22 2.29
C LYS A 32 -4.49 2.22 2.80
N ALA A 33 -5.44 2.60 1.94
CA ALA A 33 -6.86 2.65 2.26
C ALA A 33 -7.57 1.29 2.12
N ARG A 34 -6.83 0.24 1.72
CA ARG A 34 -7.33 -1.13 1.57
C ARG A 34 -6.46 -2.09 2.37
N ALA A 35 -7.07 -3.18 2.80
CA ALA A 35 -6.39 -4.31 3.41
C ALA A 35 -6.69 -5.56 2.59
N GLY A 36 -5.66 -6.28 2.16
CA GLY A 36 -5.78 -7.57 1.49
C GLY A 36 -5.72 -8.74 2.47
N PHE A 37 -5.18 -8.52 3.66
CA PHE A 37 -5.06 -9.54 4.70
C PHE A 37 -5.97 -9.24 5.89
N HIS A 38 -6.78 -10.23 6.29
CA HIS A 38 -7.72 -10.14 7.40
C HIS A 38 -7.66 -11.39 8.29
N GLY A 39 -8.10 -11.26 9.55
CA GLY A 39 -8.21 -12.39 10.47
C GLY A 39 -6.86 -13.00 10.91
N PRO A 40 -6.81 -14.30 11.24
CA PRO A 40 -7.95 -15.21 11.44
C PRO A 40 -8.82 -14.76 12.62
N TYR A 41 -10.12 -15.06 12.58
CA TYR A 41 -11.09 -14.77 13.66
C TYR A 41 -11.05 -13.32 14.20
N GLY A 42 -10.74 -12.34 13.35
CA GLY A 42 -10.64 -10.93 13.76
C GLY A 42 -9.45 -10.59 14.68
N THR A 43 -8.49 -11.52 14.86
CA THR A 43 -7.32 -11.31 15.75
C THR A 43 -6.26 -10.38 15.17
N GLY A 44 -6.30 -10.10 13.86
CA GLY A 44 -5.31 -9.28 13.17
C GLY A 44 -3.95 -9.97 12.96
N ILE A 45 -3.79 -11.26 13.31
CA ILE A 45 -2.50 -11.96 13.17
C ILE A 45 -2.02 -11.98 11.70
N ASN A 46 -2.93 -12.09 10.72
CA ASN A 46 -2.52 -12.02 9.32
C ASN A 46 -1.92 -10.65 8.96
N GLN A 47 -2.44 -9.56 9.50
CA GLN A 47 -1.91 -8.22 9.26
C GLN A 47 -0.55 -8.01 9.94
N LEU A 48 -0.39 -8.59 11.14
CA LEU A 48 0.87 -8.54 11.88
C LEU A 48 2.02 -9.23 11.11
N VAL A 49 1.73 -10.36 10.46
CA VAL A 49 2.76 -11.19 9.79
C VAL A 49 2.94 -10.84 8.31
N LYS A 50 1.86 -10.49 7.61
CA LYS A 50 1.88 -10.26 6.15
C LYS A 50 1.78 -8.78 5.77
N GLY A 51 1.62 -7.88 6.74
CA GLY A 51 1.30 -6.47 6.49
C GLY A 51 -0.17 -6.26 6.15
N MET A 52 -0.52 -5.03 5.74
CA MET A 52 -1.92 -4.69 5.44
C MET A 52 -2.42 -5.33 4.14
N GLY A 53 -1.54 -5.55 3.15
CA GLY A 53 -1.89 -6.23 1.90
C GLY A 53 -2.57 -5.33 0.86
N GLY A 54 -2.39 -4.01 0.91
CA GLY A 54 -3.13 -3.09 0.05
C GLY A 54 -2.66 -3.07 -1.40
N ALA A 55 -1.36 -3.24 -1.65
CA ALA A 55 -0.82 -3.41 -3.01
C ALA A 55 -1.26 -4.78 -3.58
N GLU A 56 -1.20 -5.82 -2.77
CA GLU A 56 -1.66 -7.17 -3.11
C GLU A 56 -3.16 -7.18 -3.43
N TYR A 57 -3.97 -6.40 -2.70
CA TYR A 57 -5.38 -6.21 -3.02
C TYR A 57 -5.57 -5.55 -4.41
N ILE A 58 -4.80 -4.51 -4.72
CA ILE A 58 -4.88 -3.84 -6.03
C ILE A 58 -4.49 -4.80 -7.16
N ALA A 59 -3.36 -5.50 -7.03
CA ALA A 59 -2.92 -6.46 -8.03
C ALA A 59 -3.95 -7.59 -8.22
N ALA A 60 -4.48 -8.13 -7.13
CA ALA A 60 -5.52 -9.15 -7.18
C ALA A 60 -6.83 -8.63 -7.80
N LEU A 61 -7.18 -7.36 -7.59
CA LEU A 61 -8.35 -6.73 -8.19
C LEU A 61 -8.17 -6.59 -9.71
N LEU A 62 -7.04 -6.06 -10.17
CA LEU A 62 -6.78 -5.82 -11.59
C LEU A 62 -6.71 -7.12 -12.40
N HIS A 63 -6.13 -8.17 -11.83
CA HIS A 63 -6.05 -9.49 -12.45
C HIS A 63 -7.33 -10.34 -12.26
N GLY A 64 -8.19 -9.98 -11.29
CA GLY A 64 -9.24 -10.86 -10.75
C GLY A 64 -10.54 -10.98 -11.54
N TYR A 65 -10.62 -10.43 -12.74
CA TYR A 65 -11.84 -10.46 -13.57
C TYR A 65 -12.11 -11.84 -14.18
N THR A 66 -13.39 -12.22 -14.26
CA THR A 66 -13.80 -13.52 -14.86
C THR A 66 -14.34 -13.40 -16.28
N GLY A 67 -14.67 -12.18 -16.71
CA GLY A 67 -15.37 -11.89 -17.97
C GLY A 67 -16.89 -12.05 -17.88
N VAL A 68 -17.45 -12.37 -16.71
CA VAL A 68 -18.90 -12.44 -16.50
C VAL A 68 -19.44 -11.06 -16.11
N GLU A 69 -20.55 -10.67 -16.74
CA GLU A 69 -21.22 -9.39 -16.52
C GLU A 69 -22.64 -9.60 -15.98
N LYS A 70 -23.12 -8.65 -15.19
CA LYS A 70 -24.49 -8.58 -14.68
C LYS A 70 -25.00 -7.16 -14.82
N GLU A 71 -26.24 -6.99 -15.26
CA GLU A 71 -26.92 -5.70 -15.21
C GLU A 71 -27.83 -5.63 -13.97
N GLU A 72 -27.69 -4.58 -13.17
CA GLU A 72 -28.51 -4.34 -11.98
C GLU A 72 -28.89 -2.87 -11.88
N ALA A 73 -30.21 -2.61 -11.83
CA ALA A 73 -30.76 -1.24 -11.79
C ALA A 73 -30.22 -0.30 -12.89
N GLY A 74 -29.94 -0.84 -14.09
CA GLY A 74 -29.41 -0.09 -15.23
C GLY A 74 -27.91 0.20 -15.17
N VAL A 75 -27.18 -0.48 -14.28
CA VAL A 75 -25.72 -0.41 -14.17
C VAL A 75 -25.12 -1.76 -14.53
N THR A 76 -24.13 -1.77 -15.42
CA THR A 76 -23.32 -2.97 -15.72
C THR A 76 -22.29 -3.18 -14.62
N LEU A 77 -22.29 -4.37 -14.05
CA LEU A 77 -21.34 -4.84 -13.05
C LEU A 77 -20.53 -6.00 -13.62
N TYR A 78 -19.26 -6.06 -13.24
CA TYR A 78 -18.30 -7.05 -13.69
C TYR A 78 -17.95 -7.96 -12.51
N GLU A 79 -17.93 -9.28 -12.74
CA GLU A 79 -17.54 -10.23 -11.72
C GLU A 79 -16.02 -10.16 -11.49
N ASN A 80 -15.63 -10.03 -10.21
CA ASN A 80 -14.25 -9.94 -9.78
C ASN A 80 -14.01 -10.77 -8.51
N LYS A 81 -12.99 -11.63 -8.55
CA LYS A 81 -12.70 -12.58 -7.45
C LYS A 81 -12.15 -11.91 -6.18
N ALA A 82 -11.53 -10.75 -6.29
CA ALA A 82 -10.92 -10.04 -5.16
C ALA A 82 -11.84 -8.97 -4.56
N PHE A 83 -12.78 -8.43 -5.35
CA PHE A 83 -13.67 -7.38 -4.89
C PHE A 83 -14.66 -7.90 -3.83
N PRO A 84 -14.84 -7.22 -2.69
CA PRO A 84 -15.85 -7.60 -1.70
C PRO A 84 -17.25 -7.66 -2.31
N GLY A 85 -17.93 -8.80 -2.19
CA GLY A 85 -19.25 -9.04 -2.80
C GLY A 85 -19.21 -9.53 -4.25
N GLY A 86 -18.02 -9.64 -4.86
CA GLY A 86 -17.82 -10.29 -6.16
C GLY A 86 -18.20 -9.50 -7.39
N TRP A 87 -18.87 -8.35 -7.26
CA TRP A 87 -19.35 -7.53 -8.38
C TRP A 87 -18.88 -6.08 -8.23
N ILE A 88 -18.21 -5.55 -9.25
CA ILE A 88 -17.66 -4.19 -9.27
C ILE A 88 -18.16 -3.42 -10.51
N SER A 89 -18.38 -2.11 -10.38
CA SER A 89 -18.77 -1.24 -11.51
C SER A 89 -17.61 -0.83 -12.42
N MET A 90 -16.37 -1.14 -12.04
CA MET A 90 -15.17 -0.91 -12.84
C MET A 90 -15.02 -2.05 -13.85
N GLY A 91 -15.11 -1.75 -15.15
CA GLY A 91 -14.79 -2.71 -16.21
C GLY A 91 -13.32 -3.16 -16.15
N PRO A 92 -12.98 -4.31 -16.76
CA PRO A 92 -11.60 -4.80 -16.79
C PRO A 92 -10.68 -3.77 -17.49
N PRO A 93 -9.71 -3.18 -16.78
CA PRO A 93 -8.92 -2.08 -17.33
C PRO A 93 -7.66 -2.54 -18.07
N LEU A 94 -7.27 -3.81 -17.94
CA LEU A 94 -6.05 -4.38 -18.52
C LEU A 94 -6.40 -5.53 -19.46
N GLU A 95 -5.64 -5.62 -20.55
CA GLU A 95 -5.59 -6.74 -21.49
C GLU A 95 -4.12 -7.07 -21.78
N ASP A 96 -3.83 -8.31 -22.21
CA ASP A 96 -2.46 -8.68 -22.53
C ASP A 96 -1.92 -7.80 -23.67
N GLU A 97 -0.66 -7.39 -23.57
CA GLU A 97 0.02 -6.54 -24.55
C GLU A 97 -0.56 -5.12 -24.70
N LEU A 98 -1.42 -4.66 -23.76
CA LEU A 98 -2.02 -3.31 -23.78
C LEU A 98 -0.97 -2.17 -23.78
N VAL A 99 0.19 -2.41 -23.17
CA VAL A 99 1.28 -1.43 -23.04
C VAL A 99 2.56 -2.02 -23.62
N GLU A 100 3.32 -1.21 -24.35
CA GLU A 100 4.67 -1.53 -24.80
C GLU A 100 5.68 -0.93 -23.81
N PHE A 101 6.51 -1.78 -23.19
CA PHE A 101 7.57 -1.34 -22.29
C PHE A 101 8.87 -1.14 -23.06
N ASP A 102 9.53 0.01 -22.86
CA ASP A 102 10.78 0.40 -23.55
C ASP A 102 11.93 -0.60 -23.33
N ASP A 103 11.94 -1.30 -22.20
CA ASP A 103 12.96 -2.29 -21.83
C ASP A 103 12.61 -3.72 -22.26
N GLY A 104 11.45 -3.92 -22.92
CA GLY A 104 10.95 -5.24 -23.32
C GLY A 104 10.49 -6.10 -22.15
N HIS A 105 10.15 -5.51 -21.00
CA HIS A 105 9.51 -6.23 -19.90
C HIS A 105 8.21 -6.89 -20.34
N LYS A 106 7.79 -7.95 -19.64
CA LYS A 106 6.54 -8.65 -19.95
C LYS A 106 5.36 -7.72 -19.67
N ASN A 107 4.42 -7.71 -20.61
CA ASN A 107 3.23 -6.88 -20.61
C ASN A 107 1.94 -7.70 -20.60
N ASP A 108 1.98 -8.90 -20.00
CA ASP A 108 0.76 -9.63 -19.66
C ASP A 108 0.05 -8.99 -18.44
N VAL A 109 -1.25 -9.26 -18.30
CA VAL A 109 -2.08 -8.67 -17.23
C VAL A 109 -1.51 -8.90 -15.84
N HIS A 110 -0.85 -10.03 -15.58
CA HIS A 110 -0.26 -10.33 -14.28
C HIS A 110 0.86 -9.35 -13.93
N HIS A 111 1.84 -9.17 -14.84
CA HIS A 111 2.96 -8.26 -14.61
C HIS A 111 2.50 -6.80 -14.55
N MET A 112 1.63 -6.36 -15.47
CA MET A 112 1.10 -4.99 -15.42
C MET A 112 0.31 -4.69 -14.14
N SER A 113 -0.43 -5.67 -13.62
CA SER A 113 -1.14 -5.52 -12.34
C SER A 113 -0.19 -5.33 -11.16
N GLU A 114 0.94 -6.05 -11.13
CA GLU A 114 1.97 -5.91 -10.11
C GLU A 114 2.70 -4.55 -10.22
N ASP A 115 3.04 -4.12 -11.43
CA ASP A 115 3.73 -2.86 -11.69
C ASP A 115 2.87 -1.66 -11.25
N VAL A 116 1.59 -1.64 -11.63
CA VAL A 116 0.66 -0.58 -11.21
C VAL A 116 0.41 -0.61 -9.70
N ALA A 117 0.32 -1.80 -9.09
CA ALA A 117 0.17 -1.91 -7.65
C ALA A 117 1.40 -1.38 -6.90
N ALA A 118 2.61 -1.65 -7.39
CA ALA A 118 3.85 -1.12 -6.83
C ALA A 118 3.91 0.42 -6.98
N PHE A 119 3.52 0.95 -8.14
CA PHE A 119 3.42 2.40 -8.37
C PHE A 119 2.43 3.06 -7.41
N LEU A 120 1.23 2.49 -7.22
CA LEU A 120 0.24 3.03 -6.28
C LEU A 120 0.67 2.90 -4.82
N MET A 121 1.47 1.89 -4.46
CA MET A 121 2.09 1.81 -3.14
C MET A 121 3.11 2.93 -2.93
N TRP A 122 3.95 3.21 -3.93
CA TRP A 122 4.86 4.35 -3.89
C TRP A 122 4.10 5.68 -3.80
N ALA A 123 3.05 5.87 -4.59
CA ALA A 123 2.23 7.08 -4.56
C ALA A 123 1.60 7.31 -3.18
N ALA A 124 1.11 6.23 -2.56
CA ALA A 124 0.54 6.30 -1.21
C ALA A 124 1.61 6.49 -0.13
N GLU A 125 2.80 5.91 -0.30
CA GLU A 125 3.87 5.96 0.69
C GLU A 125 5.25 6.30 0.09
N PRO A 126 5.45 7.54 -0.41
CA PRO A 126 6.69 7.93 -1.09
C PRO A 126 7.90 8.00 -0.14
N LYS A 127 7.65 7.96 1.17
CA LYS A 127 8.64 8.02 2.25
C LYS A 127 8.87 6.68 2.94
N MET A 128 8.47 5.57 2.31
CA MET A 128 8.64 4.22 2.86
C MET A 128 10.10 3.89 3.17
N MET A 129 10.99 4.10 2.21
CA MET A 129 12.41 3.81 2.38
C MET A 129 13.05 4.70 3.46
N ASP A 130 12.75 6.01 3.45
CA ASP A 130 13.19 6.96 4.47
C ASP A 130 12.72 6.53 5.88
N ARG A 131 11.47 6.06 6.00
CA ARG A 131 10.90 5.56 7.26
C ARG A 131 11.60 4.28 7.74
N GLN A 132 11.88 3.34 6.85
CA GLN A 132 12.55 2.07 7.19
C GLN A 132 13.99 2.32 7.64
N ASP A 133 14.73 3.18 6.94
CA ASP A 133 16.10 3.56 7.30
C ASP A 133 16.15 4.29 8.66
N ALA A 134 15.27 5.27 8.88
CA ALA A 134 15.16 5.95 10.18
C ALA A 134 14.81 4.97 11.31
N GLY A 135 13.88 4.05 11.07
CA GLY A 135 13.50 3.00 12.01
C GLY A 135 14.66 2.07 12.35
N PHE A 136 15.41 1.61 11.35
CA PHE A 136 16.57 0.74 11.54
C PHE A 136 17.65 1.40 12.40
N ARG A 137 17.98 2.67 12.10
CA ARG A 137 18.92 3.47 12.90
C ARG A 137 18.44 3.63 14.34
N GLY A 138 17.14 3.91 14.52
CA GLY A 138 16.50 4.02 15.83
C GLY A 138 16.60 2.74 16.65
N VAL A 139 16.31 1.59 16.05
CA VAL A 139 16.40 0.27 16.71
C VAL A 139 17.83 -0.04 17.15
N LEU A 140 18.84 0.22 16.30
CA LEU A 140 20.24 0.01 16.67
C LEU A 140 20.66 0.88 17.86
N PHE A 141 20.30 2.17 17.83
CA PHE A 141 20.60 3.08 18.93
C PHE A 141 19.93 2.63 20.23
N LEU A 142 18.64 2.28 20.17
CA LEU A 142 17.90 1.81 21.33
C LEU A 142 18.40 0.47 21.85
N ALA A 143 18.88 -0.44 20.99
CA ALA A 143 19.47 -1.71 21.43
C ALA A 143 20.73 -1.47 22.26
N VAL A 144 21.64 -0.63 21.76
CA VAL A 144 22.87 -0.26 22.49
C VAL A 144 22.52 0.45 23.80
N LEU A 145 21.66 1.47 23.75
CA LEU A 145 21.23 2.20 24.93
C LEU A 145 20.56 1.29 25.97
N SER A 146 19.72 0.35 25.52
CA SER A 146 19.05 -0.61 26.41
C SER A 146 20.04 -1.52 27.12
N VAL A 147 21.07 -2.00 26.43
CA VAL A 147 22.14 -2.81 27.05
C VAL A 147 22.91 -1.97 28.09
N LEU A 148 23.29 -0.74 27.74
CA LEU A 148 24.01 0.16 28.65
C LEU A 148 23.17 0.48 29.90
N LEU A 149 21.88 0.81 29.73
CA LEU A 149 20.96 1.05 30.82
C LEU A 149 20.72 -0.21 31.65
N TYR A 150 20.57 -1.38 31.02
CA TYR A 150 20.42 -2.65 31.73
C TYR A 150 21.64 -2.93 32.62
N LEU A 151 22.86 -2.81 32.09
CA LEU A 151 24.08 -3.02 32.85
C LEU A 151 24.27 -1.98 33.95
N SER A 152 23.96 -0.71 33.67
CA SER A 152 24.02 0.38 34.65
C SER A 152 23.03 0.16 35.80
N ASN A 153 21.79 -0.20 35.45
CA ASN A 153 20.75 -0.53 36.43
C ASN A 153 21.14 -1.77 37.25
N LYS A 154 21.65 -2.82 36.60
CA LYS A 154 22.12 -4.03 37.29
C LYS A 154 23.24 -3.72 38.29
N ARG A 155 24.21 -2.88 37.90
CA ARG A 155 25.30 -2.44 38.78
C ARG A 155 24.81 -1.57 39.94
N LEU A 156 23.90 -0.63 39.67
CA LEU A 156 23.35 0.28 40.68
C LEU A 156 22.56 -0.46 41.76
N TRP A 157 21.76 -1.46 41.35
CA TRP A 157 20.90 -2.21 42.27
C TRP A 157 21.57 -3.42 42.92
N ALA A 158 22.75 -3.84 42.46
CA ALA A 158 23.49 -4.96 43.04
C ALA A 158 23.72 -4.83 44.56
N PRO A 159 24.23 -3.71 45.12
CA PRO A 159 24.45 -3.59 46.56
C PRO A 159 23.16 -3.56 47.39
N ILE A 160 22.03 -3.16 46.81
CA ILE A 160 20.74 -3.08 47.52
C ILE A 160 20.05 -4.46 47.54
N LYS A 161 20.09 -5.18 46.41
CA LYS A 161 19.41 -6.48 46.26
C LYS A 161 20.22 -7.67 46.79
N HIS A 162 21.54 -7.52 46.87
CA HIS A 162 22.46 -8.56 47.34
C HIS A 162 23.28 -8.10 48.55
N ALA A 163 22.79 -7.13 49.32
CA ALA A 163 23.35 -6.80 50.62
C ALA A 163 23.37 -8.07 51.49
N ARG A 164 24.55 -8.42 52.00
CA ARG A 164 24.70 -9.51 52.97
C ARG A 164 24.27 -8.94 54.32
N ASN A 165 23.24 -9.54 54.93
CA ASN A 165 22.86 -9.24 56.31
C ASN A 165 23.88 -9.95 57.21
N ASP A 166 24.99 -9.26 57.46
CA ASP A 166 26.01 -9.66 58.42
C ASP A 166 25.75 -8.97 59.76
#